data_AF-A0AAX6T408-F1
#
_entry.id   AF-A0AAX6T408-F1
#
_cell.length_a   1.000
_cell.length_b   1.000
_cell.length_c   1.000
_cell.angle_alpha   90.00
_cell.angle_beta   90.00
_cell.angle_gamma   90.00
#
_symmetry.space_group_name_H-M   'P 1'
#
loop_
_entity.id
_entity.type
_entity.pdbx_description
1 polymer ?
#
loop_
_entity_poly.entity_id
_entity_poly.type
_entity_poly.pdbx_seq_one_letter_code
_entity_poly.pdbx_strand_id
1 'polypeptide(L)'
;MADILTPYWQNKARLMQEKDLVHMAVYLLNSWNDTLPGLALDTHILLKFYHPHSSKDRNITLTYQQLKEVTVQIASQLDIEVPDKVNFALQSYTESLMSSDERTLLFSVYSTLRCFFIDVKKIHFLFSLLKCRADNKVNC
;
A
#
# COMPACT_ATOMS: atom_id res chain seq x y z
N MET A 1 11.06 -7.76 -9.24
CA MET A 1 11.33 -6.37 -8.86
C MET A 1 10.85 -5.48 -10.00
N ALA A 2 9.73 -4.78 -9.85
CA ALA A 2 9.15 -3.93 -10.90
C ALA A 2 8.95 -2.53 -10.33
N ASP A 3 9.77 -1.59 -10.79
CA ASP A 3 9.76 -0.21 -10.33
C ASP A 3 8.90 0.66 -11.24
N ILE A 4 8.28 1.66 -10.61
CA ILE A 4 7.47 2.74 -11.20
C ILE A 4 6.20 2.22 -11.88
N LEU A 5 5.06 2.84 -11.55
CA LEU A 5 3.82 2.81 -12.32
C LEU A 5 4.12 2.81 -13.83
N THR A 6 4.29 1.64 -14.42
CA THR A 6 4.74 1.58 -15.81
C THR A 6 3.61 2.16 -16.65
N PRO A 7 3.91 2.85 -17.76
CA PRO A 7 2.87 3.33 -18.66
C PRO A 7 1.89 2.21 -19.04
N TYR A 8 2.41 0.98 -19.15
CA TYR A 8 1.62 -0.23 -19.31
C TYR A 8 0.59 -0.46 -18.18
N TRP A 9 1.02 -0.43 -16.91
CA TRP A 9 0.10 -0.60 -15.78
C TRP A 9 -0.95 0.51 -15.71
N GLN A 10 -0.55 1.77 -15.94
CA GLN A 10 -1.47 2.91 -15.93
C GLN A 10 -2.53 2.79 -17.03
N ASN A 11 -2.11 2.45 -18.25
CA ASN A 11 -3.02 2.23 -19.37
C ASN A 11 -3.95 1.05 -19.10
N LYS A 12 -3.43 -0.04 -18.50
CA LYS A 12 -4.26 -1.18 -18.11
C LYS A 12 -5.32 -0.76 -17.08
N ALA A 13 -4.95 -0.01 -16.05
CA ALA A 13 -5.88 0.49 -15.04
C ALA A 13 -6.95 1.42 -15.63
N ARG A 14 -6.59 2.29 -16.59
CA ARG A 14 -7.58 3.14 -17.30
C ARG A 14 -8.65 2.34 -18.05
N LEU A 15 -8.35 1.11 -18.45
CA LEU A 15 -9.28 0.22 -19.15
C LEU A 15 -10.08 -0.68 -18.21
N MET A 16 -9.76 -0.73 -16.92
CA MET A 16 -10.48 -1.54 -15.93
C MET A 16 -11.85 -0.96 -15.62
N GLN A 17 -12.81 -1.83 -15.28
CA GLN A 17 -14.10 -1.38 -14.74
C GLN A 17 -13.90 -0.82 -13.32
N GLU A 18 -14.84 0.00 -12.86
CA GLU A 18 -14.77 0.61 -11.51
C GLU A 18 -14.68 -0.45 -10.42
N LYS A 19 -15.43 -1.55 -10.56
CA LYS A 19 -15.37 -2.70 -9.67
C LYS A 19 -13.96 -3.30 -9.57
N ASP A 20 -13.31 -3.49 -10.71
CA ASP A 20 -11.96 -4.06 -10.76
C ASP A 20 -10.92 -3.11 -10.13
N LEU A 21 -11.09 -1.80 -10.32
CA LEU A 21 -10.23 -0.79 -9.69
C LEU A 21 -10.33 -0.84 -8.17
N VAL A 22 -11.55 -0.92 -7.64
CA VAL A 22 -11.80 -1.03 -6.18
C VAL A 22 -11.25 -2.35 -5.64
N HIS A 23 -11.49 -3.47 -6.33
CA HIS A 23 -10.91 -4.76 -5.93
C HIS A 23 -9.37 -4.72 -5.90
N MET A 24 -8.73 -4.08 -6.88
CA MET A 24 -7.28 -3.95 -6.88
C MET A 24 -6.78 -3.06 -5.74
N ALA A 25 -7.49 -1.97 -5.42
CA ALA A 25 -7.16 -1.12 -4.28
C ALA A 25 -7.27 -1.89 -2.95
N VAL A 26 -8.37 -2.63 -2.76
CA VAL A 26 -8.58 -3.52 -1.60
C VAL A 26 -7.48 -4.57 -1.50
N TYR A 27 -7.12 -5.20 -2.61
CA TYR A 27 -6.07 -6.21 -2.65
C TYR A 27 -4.73 -5.65 -2.19
N LEU A 28 -4.32 -4.49 -2.72
CA LEU A 28 -3.08 -3.81 -2.31
C LEU A 28 -3.15 -3.37 -0.85
N LEU A 29 -4.31 -2.92 -0.36
CA LEU A 29 -4.48 -2.54 1.05
C LEU A 29 -4.53 -3.75 2.01
N ASN A 30 -4.84 -4.94 1.53
CA ASN A 30 -4.75 -6.13 2.35
C ASN A 30 -3.33 -6.72 2.33
N SER A 31 -2.50 -6.46 1.30
CA SER A 31 -1.14 -7.03 1.21
C SER A 31 -0.17 -6.49 2.25
N TRP A 32 -0.45 -5.31 2.80
CA TRP A 32 0.39 -4.67 3.80
C TRP A 32 -0.13 -4.79 5.23
N ASN A 33 -1.26 -5.48 5.42
CA ASN A 33 -1.98 -5.54 6.71
C ASN A 33 -1.12 -6.13 7.84
N ASP A 34 -0.35 -7.15 7.53
CA ASP A 34 0.50 -7.85 8.49
C ASP A 34 1.93 -7.26 8.55
N THR A 35 2.37 -6.61 7.47
CA THR A 35 3.76 -6.09 7.35
C THR A 35 3.91 -4.70 7.99
N LEU A 36 2.93 -3.81 7.84
CA LEU A 36 3.01 -2.44 8.37
C LEU A 36 3.11 -2.36 9.90
N PRO A 37 2.33 -3.14 10.68
CA PRO A 37 2.48 -3.16 12.13
C PRO A 37 3.88 -3.65 12.57
N GLY A 38 4.44 -4.65 11.87
CA GLY A 38 5.80 -5.14 12.13
C GLY A 38 6.86 -4.08 11.87
N LEU A 39 6.76 -3.36 10.74
CA LEU A 39 7.65 -2.23 10.44
C LEU A 39 7.55 -1.10 11.47
N ALA A 40 6.35 -0.87 12.04
CA ALA A 40 6.12 0.13 13.07
C ALA A 40 6.79 -0.24 14.40
N LEU A 41 6.85 -1.53 14.76
CA LEU A 41 7.56 -2.02 15.95
C LEU A 41 9.08 -1.92 15.80
N ASP A 42 9.60 -2.13 14.59
CA ASP A 42 11.02 -2.00 14.26
C ASP A 42 11.46 -0.56 13.97
N THR A 43 10.55 0.42 14.08
CA THR A 43 10.91 1.84 13.94
C THR A 43 11.96 2.29 14.94
N HIS A 44 12.15 1.59 16.07
CA HIS A 44 13.29 1.85 16.96
C HIS A 44 14.65 1.65 16.28
N ILE A 45 14.75 0.70 15.34
CA ILE A 45 15.96 0.47 14.53
C ILE A 45 16.11 1.58 13.50
N LEU A 46 15.02 1.99 12.84
CA LEU A 46 15.02 3.11 11.89
C LEU A 46 15.32 4.46 12.55
N LEU A 47 14.84 4.70 13.76
CA LEU A 47 15.09 5.92 14.55
C LEU A 47 16.57 6.06 14.93
N LYS A 48 17.33 4.96 14.96
CA LYS A 48 18.80 4.99 15.11
C LYS A 48 19.50 5.61 13.88
N PHE A 49 18.86 5.60 12.72
CA PHE A 49 19.40 6.08 11.44
C PHE A 49 18.63 7.27 10.84
N TYR A 50 17.45 7.58 11.34
CA TYR A 50 16.59 8.68 10.91
C TYR A 50 16.12 9.47 12.13
N HIS A 51 16.44 10.77 12.17
CA HIS A 51 15.91 11.67 13.18
C HIS A 51 14.70 12.41 12.59
N PRO A 52 13.47 12.05 12.97
CA PRO A 52 12.28 12.73 12.49
C PRO A 52 12.35 14.20 12.85
N HIS A 53 12.32 15.08 11.84
CA HIS A 53 12.49 16.51 12.01
C HIS A 53 11.18 17.21 12.43
N SER A 54 10.02 16.52 12.45
CA SER A 54 8.75 17.18 12.79
C SER A 54 7.67 16.27 13.38
N SER A 55 6.78 16.85 14.18
CA SER A 55 5.53 16.24 14.63
C SER A 55 4.52 15.96 13.49
N LYS A 56 4.82 16.39 12.26
CA LYS A 56 4.07 16.03 11.04
C LYS A 56 4.43 14.64 10.52
N ASP A 57 5.40 13.94 11.12
CA ASP A 57 5.74 12.54 10.85
C ASP A 57 4.65 11.62 11.45
N ARG A 58 3.39 11.94 11.14
CA ARG A 58 2.16 11.33 11.60
C ARG A 58 2.21 9.83 11.35
N ASN A 59 1.72 9.09 12.33
CA ASN A 59 1.70 7.64 12.38
C ASN A 59 1.12 7.03 11.08
N ILE A 60 2.01 6.52 10.23
CA ILE A 60 1.70 5.95 8.91
C ILE A 60 0.67 4.81 9.02
N THR A 61 0.70 4.07 10.12
CA THR A 61 -0.25 3.00 10.43
C THR A 61 -1.66 3.54 10.61
N LEU A 62 -1.84 4.68 11.30
CA LEU A 62 -3.16 5.29 11.47
C LEU A 62 -3.73 5.79 10.15
N THR A 63 -2.92 6.50 9.34
CA THR A 63 -3.35 6.97 8.01
C THR A 63 -3.69 5.79 7.10
N TYR A 64 -2.93 4.71 7.18
CA TYR A 64 -3.19 3.49 6.44
C TYR A 64 -4.51 2.82 6.84
N GLN A 65 -4.79 2.70 8.15
CA GLN A 65 -6.04 2.16 8.66
C GLN A 65 -7.24 2.97 8.19
N GLN A 66 -7.17 4.31 8.28
CA GLN A 66 -8.21 5.21 7.78
C GLN A 66 -8.47 5.03 6.28
N LEU A 67 -7.40 4.90 5.47
CA LEU A 67 -7.53 4.66 4.04
C LEU A 67 -8.24 3.33 3.76
N LYS A 68 -7.94 2.29 4.53
CA LYS A 68 -8.59 0.98 4.42
C LYS A 68 -10.08 1.08 4.73
N GLU A 69 -10.45 1.73 5.82
CA GLU A 69 -11.86 1.92 6.21
C GLU A 69 -12.66 2.63 5.11
N VAL A 70 -12.13 3.73 4.58
CA VAL A 70 -12.78 4.47 3.47
C VAL A 70 -12.91 3.58 2.23
N THR A 71 -11.92 2.75 1.94
CA THR A 71 -11.98 1.83 0.79
C THR A 71 -13.08 0.79 0.95
N VAL A 72 -13.25 0.23 2.15
CA VAL A 72 -14.33 -0.71 2.45
C VAL A 72 -15.70 -0.05 2.31
N GLN A 73 -15.83 1.21 2.75
CA GLN A 73 -17.07 1.98 2.57
C GLN A 73 -17.40 2.19 1.09
N ILE A 74 -16.40 2.54 0.26
CA ILE A 74 -16.56 2.67 -1.20
C ILE A 74 -16.99 1.33 -1.82
N ALA A 75 -16.35 0.23 -1.42
CA ALA A 75 -16.69 -1.10 -1.92
C ALA A 75 -18.14 -1.50 -1.56
N SER A 76 -18.58 -1.22 -0.33
CA SER A 76 -19.95 -1.46 0.11
C SER A 76 -20.97 -0.66 -0.68
N GLN A 77 -20.68 0.61 -1.02
CA GLN A 77 -21.57 1.44 -1.85
C GLN A 77 -21.71 0.91 -3.28
N LEU A 78 -20.72 0.18 -3.77
CA LEU A 78 -20.68 -0.39 -5.12
C LEU A 78 -21.11 -1.87 -5.16
N ASP A 79 -21.63 -2.41 -4.05
CA ASP A 79 -22.00 -3.82 -3.89
C ASP A 79 -20.83 -4.78 -4.23
N ILE A 80 -19.63 -4.42 -3.77
CA ILE A 80 -18.40 -5.18 -3.96
C ILE A 80 -18.06 -5.91 -2.67
N GLU A 81 -18.07 -7.23 -2.73
CA GLU A 81 -17.61 -8.07 -1.64
C GLU A 81 -16.09 -7.89 -1.44
N VAL A 82 -15.71 -7.50 -0.22
CA VAL A 82 -14.32 -7.32 0.20
C VAL A 82 -13.88 -8.55 1.00
N PRO A 83 -12.91 -9.34 0.50
CA PRO A 83 -12.41 -10.46 1.27
C PRO A 83 -11.65 -9.99 2.51
N ASP A 84 -12.01 -10.51 3.68
CA ASP A 84 -11.41 -10.18 4.98
C ASP A 84 -9.93 -10.58 5.06
N LYS A 85 -9.53 -11.64 4.35
CA LYS A 85 -8.15 -12.14 4.32
C LYS A 85 -7.80 -12.58 2.90
N VAL A 86 -6.72 -12.01 2.37
CA VAL A 86 -6.05 -12.54 1.20
C VAL A 86 -4.77 -13.18 1.72
N ASN A 87 -4.57 -14.48 1.45
CA ASN A 87 -3.34 -15.17 1.82
C ASN A 87 -2.20 -14.62 0.95
N PHE A 88 -1.34 -13.79 1.53
CA PHE A 88 -0.14 -13.30 0.87
C PHE A 88 1.04 -14.22 1.11
N ALA A 89 2.00 -14.20 0.18
CA ALA A 89 3.34 -14.80 0.34
C ALA A 89 4.18 -13.99 1.34
N LEU A 90 3.63 -13.74 2.53
CA LEU A 90 4.19 -12.88 3.56
C LEU A 90 5.35 -13.58 4.31
N GLN A 91 5.34 -14.91 4.32
CA GLN A 91 6.17 -15.73 5.19
C GLN A 91 7.68 -15.59 4.93
N SER A 92 8.11 -15.27 3.69
CA SER A 92 9.53 -15.12 3.38
C SER A 92 10.12 -13.76 3.76
N TYR A 93 9.29 -12.72 3.92
CA TYR A 93 9.78 -11.37 4.24
C TYR A 93 10.02 -11.20 5.74
N THR A 94 9.19 -11.83 6.57
CA THR A 94 9.27 -11.73 8.04
C THR A 94 10.58 -12.29 8.59
N GLU A 95 11.15 -13.34 7.99
CA GLU A 95 12.43 -13.92 8.44
C GLU A 95 13.61 -12.97 8.21
N SER A 96 13.63 -12.25 7.09
CA SER A 96 14.69 -11.30 6.75
C SER A 96 14.66 -10.01 7.59
N LEU A 97 13.47 -9.60 8.04
CA LEU A 97 13.28 -8.48 8.96
C LEU A 97 13.73 -8.79 10.40
N MET A 98 13.83 -10.08 10.75
CA MET A 98 14.31 -10.55 12.06
C MET A 98 15.81 -10.94 12.03
N SER A 99 16.53 -10.62 10.96
CA SER A 99 17.95 -10.97 10.81
C SER A 99 18.83 -10.18 11.77
N SER A 100 19.79 -10.86 12.41
CA SER A 100 20.84 -10.24 13.23
C SER A 100 21.98 -9.63 12.40
N ASP A 101 22.04 -9.91 11.10
CA ASP A 101 22.98 -9.27 10.18
C ASP A 101 22.47 -7.89 9.76
N GLU A 102 23.17 -6.84 10.19
CA GLU A 102 22.77 -5.43 9.98
C GLU A 102 22.58 -5.08 8.50
N ARG A 103 23.43 -5.61 7.61
CA ARG A 103 23.32 -5.35 6.17
C ARG A 103 22.06 -5.97 5.58
N THR A 104 21.77 -7.22 5.94
CA THR A 104 20.56 -7.94 5.52
C THR A 104 19.31 -7.26 6.06
N LEU A 105 19.34 -6.82 7.31
CA LEU A 105 18.24 -6.08 7.94
C LEU A 105 17.97 -4.76 7.21
N LEU A 106 18.99 -3.92 7.02
CA LEU A 106 18.84 -2.62 6.34
C LEU A 106 18.34 -2.77 4.90
N PHE A 107 18.86 -3.77 4.17
CA PHE A 107 18.41 -4.06 2.82
C PHE A 107 16.94 -4.49 2.77
N SER A 108 16.52 -5.31 3.74
CA SER A 108 15.15 -5.81 3.85
C SER A 108 14.18 -4.66 4.19
N VAL A 109 14.54 -3.81 5.15
CA VAL A 109 13.77 -2.62 5.51
C VAL A 109 13.66 -1.65 4.34
N TYR A 110 14.77 -1.32 3.68
CA TYR A 110 14.77 -0.43 2.50
C TYR A 110 13.89 -0.98 1.37
N SER A 111 14.05 -2.27 1.05
CA SER A 111 13.28 -2.92 -0.02
C SER A 111 11.78 -2.94 0.30
N THR A 112 11.45 -3.18 1.57
CA THR A 112 10.06 -3.18 2.06
C THR A 112 9.44 -1.79 1.96
N LEU A 113 10.11 -0.75 2.46
CA LEU A 113 9.64 0.63 2.35
C LEU A 113 9.50 1.09 0.90
N ARG A 114 10.43 0.70 0.02
CA ARG A 114 10.36 0.99 -1.41
C ARG A 114 9.13 0.35 -2.05
N CYS A 115 8.88 -0.94 -1.78
CA CYS A 115 7.68 -1.63 -2.27
C CYS A 115 6.40 -0.97 -1.74
N PHE A 116 6.36 -0.61 -0.46
CA PHE A 116 5.22 0.07 0.15
C PHE A 116 4.92 1.39 -0.56
N PHE A 117 5.94 2.20 -0.81
CA PHE A 117 5.79 3.47 -1.51
C PHE A 117 5.27 3.30 -2.95
N ILE A 118 5.73 2.27 -3.66
CA ILE A 118 5.24 1.94 -5.00
C ILE A 118 3.75 1.57 -4.96
N ASP A 119 3.34 0.75 -4.00
CA ASP A 119 1.94 0.31 -3.90
C ASP A 119 1.01 1.45 -3.43
N VAL A 120 1.46 2.32 -2.52
CA VAL A 120 0.72 3.55 -2.16
C VAL A 120 0.49 4.43 -3.40
N LYS A 121 1.49 4.58 -4.26
CA LYS A 121 1.32 5.32 -5.54
C LYS A 121 0.30 4.67 -6.46
N LYS A 122 0.26 3.34 -6.53
CA LYS A 122 -0.77 2.61 -7.30
C LYS A 122 -2.15 2.85 -6.71
N ILE A 123 -2.32 2.69 -5.40
CA ILE A 123 -3.59 2.93 -4.70
C ILE A 123 -4.08 4.36 -4.96
N HIS A 124 -3.20 5.36 -4.81
CA HIS A 124 -3.53 6.75 -5.11
C HIS A 124 -4.00 6.94 -6.56
N PHE A 125 -3.33 6.31 -7.53
CA PHE A 125 -3.72 6.39 -8.93
C PHE A 125 -5.10 5.75 -9.18
N LEU A 126 -5.38 4.58 -8.60
CA LEU A 126 -6.68 3.92 -8.70
C LEU A 126 -7.81 4.81 -8.18
N PHE A 127 -7.63 5.41 -7.00
CA PHE A 127 -8.63 6.35 -6.45
C PHE A 127 -8.78 7.62 -7.26
N SER A 128 -7.69 8.12 -7.85
CA SER A 128 -7.76 9.28 -8.74
C SER A 128 -8.59 8.99 -9.99
N LEU A 129 -8.46 7.79 -10.56
CA LEU A 129 -9.30 7.35 -11.68
C LEU A 129 -10.77 7.19 -11.28
N LEU A 130 -11.04 6.51 -10.16
CA LEU A 130 -12.41 6.34 -9.65
C LEU A 130 -13.09 7.69 -9.41
N LYS A 131 -12.40 8.63 -8.76
CA LYS A 131 -12.91 9.99 -8.55
C LYS A 131 -13.17 10.70 -9.88
N CYS A 132 -12.23 10.62 -10.82
CA CYS A 132 -12.37 11.28 -12.12
C CYS A 132 -13.58 10.77 -12.92
N ARG A 133 -13.85 9.46 -12.85
CA ARG A 133 -15.03 8.83 -13.47
C ARG A 133 -16.33 9.22 -12.77
N ALA A 134 -16.34 9.22 -11.43
CA ALA A 134 -17.49 9.69 -10.65
C ALA A 134 -17.84 11.16 -10.94
N ASP A 135 -16.83 12.00 -11.21
CA ASP A 135 -17.00 13.40 -11.61
C ASP A 135 -17.45 13.57 -13.09
N ASN A 136 -17.71 12.48 -13.83
CA ASN A 136 -18.05 12.45 -15.26
C ASN A 136 -17.05 13.20 -16.16
N LYS A 137 -15.76 13.19 -15.82
CA LYS A 137 -14.72 13.83 -16.65
C LYS A 137 -14.33 12.93 -17.82
N VAL A 138 -14.32 13.52 -19.03
CA VAL A 138 -14.06 12.80 -20.30
C VAL A 138 -12.61 12.31 -20.41
N ASN A 139 -11.65 13.00 -19.78
CA ASN A 139 -10.23 12.64 -19.84
C ASN A 139 -9.68 12.33 -18.43
N CYS A 140 -9.57 11.03 -18.15
CA CYS A 140 -8.86 10.41 -17.05
C CYS A 140 -7.77 9.48 -17.68
#